data_AF-A0A933YES9-F1
#
_entry.id   AF-A0A933YES9-F1
#
_cell.length_a   1.000
_cell.length_b   1.000
_cell.length_c   1.000
_cell.angle_alpha   90.00
_cell.angle_beta   90.00
_cell.angle_gamma   90.00
#
_symmetry.space_group_name_H-M   'P 1'
#
loop_
_entity.id
_entity.type
_entity.pdbx_description
1 polymer ?
#
loop_
_entity_poly.entity_id
_entity_poly.type
_entity_poly.pdbx_seq_one_letter_code
_entity_poly.pdbx_strand_id
1 'polypeptide(L)'
;ATGFIMWFDNTFIGMMGKIGYDVSRTIHYYEAWLATLAIIVWHLYYVVFNPDTYPINLAFWNGYLTEHEMAEDHALELEEIKSRKLAKGMNEVIVGEATRERDRNEHGRD
;
A
#
# COMPACT_ATOMS: atom_id res chain seq x y z
N ALA A 1 15.62 -8.00 -18.39
CA ALA A 1 15.86 -8.75 -19.64
C ALA A 1 16.89 -9.88 -19.44
N THR A 2 18.04 -9.61 -18.82
CA THR A 2 19.10 -10.57 -18.51
C THR A 2 18.65 -11.78 -17.68
N GLY A 3 17.72 -11.60 -16.73
CA GLY A 3 17.16 -12.69 -15.93
C GLY A 3 16.35 -13.71 -16.74
N PHE A 4 15.65 -13.25 -17.78
CA PHE A 4 14.87 -14.13 -18.66
C PHE A 4 15.78 -15.00 -19.54
N ILE A 5 16.92 -14.45 -19.98
CA ILE A 5 17.96 -15.17 -20.72
C ILE A 5 18.54 -16.31 -19.88
N MET A 6 18.72 -16.10 -18.57
CA MET A 6 19.21 -17.14 -17.67
C MET A 6 18.16 -18.21 -17.33
N TRP A 7 16.87 -17.89 -17.41
CA TRP A 7 15.81 -18.86 -17.13
C TRP A 7 15.73 -19.97 -18.20
N PHE A 8 16.07 -19.66 -19.46
CA PHE A 8 16.11 -20.63 -20.56
C PHE A 8 17.53 -20.83 -21.09
N ASP A 9 18.44 -21.22 -20.20
CA ASP A 9 19.87 -21.37 -20.45
C ASP A 9 20.21 -22.19 -21.70
N ASN A 10 19.62 -23.38 -21.88
CA ASN A 10 19.92 -24.24 -23.04
C ASN A 10 19.54 -23.61 -24.39
N THR A 11 18.40 -22.91 -24.44
CA THR A 11 17.93 -22.23 -25.65
C THR A 11 18.80 -21.02 -25.97
N PHE A 12 19.13 -20.23 -24.96
CA PHE A 12 19.90 -18.99 -25.15
C PHE A 12 21.40 -19.24 -25.33
N ILE A 13 21.98 -20.27 -24.72
CA ILE A 13 23.35 -20.72 -25.01
C ILE A 13 23.44 -21.23 -26.46
N GLY A 14 22.44 -21.97 -26.93
CA GLY A 14 22.37 -22.40 -28.33
C GLY A 14 22.24 -21.26 -29.34
N MET A 15 21.56 -20.17 -28.96
CA MET A 15 21.31 -19.02 -29.84
C MET A 15 22.38 -17.92 -29.78
N MET A 16 22.91 -17.60 -28.59
CA MET A 16 23.87 -16.51 -28.38
C MET A 16 25.31 -17.00 -28.11
N GLY A 17 25.50 -18.33 -28.00
CA GLY A 17 26.75 -18.92 -27.59
C GLY A 17 27.07 -18.69 -26.11
N LYS A 18 28.12 -19.36 -25.62
CA LYS A 18 28.54 -19.27 -24.21
C LYS A 18 28.94 -17.84 -23.78
N ILE A 19 29.53 -17.06 -24.69
CA ILE A 19 29.96 -15.69 -24.40
C ILE A 19 28.77 -14.77 -24.11
N GLY A 20 27.71 -14.83 -24.92
CA GLY A 20 26.51 -14.01 -24.71
C GLY A 20 25.79 -14.35 -23.39
N TYR A 21 25.80 -15.63 -23.01
CA TYR A 21 25.27 -16.09 -21.73
C TYR A 21 26.10 -15.58 -20.55
N ASP A 22 27.44 -15.68 -20.62
CA ASP A 22 28.35 -15.23 -19.56
C ASP A 22 28.28 -13.70 -19.35
N VAL A 23 28.13 -12.93 -20.42
CA VAL A 23 27.88 -11.48 -20.35
C VAL A 23 26.53 -11.17 -19.69
N SER A 24 25.46 -11.85 -20.11
CA SER A 24 24.12 -11.67 -19.54
C SER A 24 24.09 -11.95 -18.04
N ARG A 25 24.79 -13.00 -17.60
CA ARG A 25 24.95 -13.36 -16.19
C ARG A 25 25.66 -12.26 -15.40
N THR A 26 26.73 -11.71 -15.95
CA THR A 26 27.53 -10.67 -15.31
C THR A 26 26.72 -9.40 -15.12
N ILE A 27 26.02 -8.96 -16.17
CA ILE A 27 25.13 -7.79 -16.11
C ILE A 27 24.02 -8.03 -15.08
N HIS A 28 23.35 -9.19 -15.14
CA HIS A 28 22.27 -9.49 -14.19
C HIS A 28 22.72 -9.47 -12.74
N TYR A 29 23.92 -9.98 -12.45
CA TYR A 29 24.47 -9.98 -11.11
C TYR A 29 24.64 -8.54 -10.58
N TYR A 30 25.23 -7.65 -11.38
CA TYR A 30 25.38 -6.25 -10.97
C TYR A 30 24.04 -5.52 -10.87
N GLU A 31 23.12 -5.75 -11.81
CA GLU A 31 21.76 -5.20 -11.75
C GLU A 31 21.04 -5.64 -10.47
N ALA A 32 21.16 -6.93 -10.10
CA ALA A 32 20.52 -7.47 -8.89
C ALA A 32 21.10 -6.83 -7.62
N TRP A 33 22.41 -6.66 -7.53
CA TRP A 33 23.03 -5.99 -6.37
C TRP A 33 22.65 -4.52 -6.29
N LEU A 34 22.72 -3.78 -7.39
CA LEU A 34 22.34 -2.38 -7.43
C LEU A 34 20.87 -2.19 -7.06
N ALA A 35 19.97 -3.01 -7.62
CA ALA A 35 18.55 -2.95 -7.30
C ALA A 35 18.27 -3.31 -5.84
N THR A 36 18.89 -4.40 -5.34
CA THR A 36 18.70 -4.84 -3.95
C THR A 36 19.18 -3.78 -2.97
N LEU A 37 20.36 -3.21 -3.18
CA LEU A 37 20.91 -2.17 -2.31
C LEU A 37 20.10 -0.87 -2.42
N ALA A 38 19.69 -0.47 -3.61
CA ALA A 38 18.86 0.71 -3.80
C ALA A 38 17.52 0.56 -3.07
N ILE A 39 16.85 -0.59 -3.22
CA ILE A 39 15.60 -0.88 -2.52
C ILE A 39 15.83 -0.84 -1.00
N ILE A 40 16.84 -1.52 -0.47
CA ILE A 40 17.10 -1.58 0.97
C ILE A 40 17.39 -0.19 1.54
N VAL A 41 18.33 0.54 0.95
CA VAL A 41 18.74 1.86 1.45
C VAL A 41 17.56 2.83 1.42
N TRP A 42 16.86 2.90 0.29
CA TRP A 42 15.74 3.83 0.14
C TRP A 42 14.58 3.44 1.04
N HIS A 43 14.22 2.15 1.08
CA HIS A 43 13.12 1.68 1.91
C HIS A 43 13.37 1.91 3.40
N LEU A 44 14.56 1.56 3.90
CA LEU A 44 14.90 1.82 5.30
C LEU A 44 14.97 3.31 5.63
N TYR A 45 15.42 4.13 4.69
CA TYR A 45 15.39 5.58 4.84
C TYR A 45 13.95 6.10 5.04
N TYR A 46 13.02 5.74 4.15
CA TYR A 46 11.63 6.21 4.26
C TYR A 46 10.87 5.62 5.45
N VAL A 47 11.18 4.39 5.86
CA VAL A 47 10.47 3.71 6.96
C VAL A 47 10.99 4.14 8.33
N VAL A 48 12.30 4.35 8.50
CA VAL A 48 12.92 4.55 9.83
C VAL A 48 13.49 5.97 10.00
N PHE A 49 14.04 6.55 8.94
CA PHE A 49 14.82 7.79 9.03
C PHE A 49 14.12 9.00 8.39
N ASN A 50 12.86 8.87 7.97
CA ASN A 50 12.08 10.01 7.50
C ASN A 50 11.76 10.93 8.69
N PRO A 51 12.19 12.21 8.68
CA PRO A 51 11.91 13.15 9.76
C PRO A 51 10.41 13.34 10.04
N ASP A 52 9.56 13.14 9.03
CA ASP A 52 8.11 13.36 9.14
C ASP A 52 7.39 12.22 9.89
N THR A 53 7.94 11.00 9.89
CA THR A 53 7.32 9.79 10.48
C THR A 53 8.24 9.08 11.48
N TYR A 54 9.09 9.84 12.18
CA TYR A 54 10.04 9.31 13.16
C TYR A 54 9.32 8.74 14.40
N PRO A 55 9.74 7.61 15.00
CA PRO A 55 10.93 6.80 14.67
C PRO A 55 10.70 5.64 13.68
N ILE A 56 9.46 5.24 13.42
CA ILE A 56 9.11 4.22 12.43
C ILE A 56 7.73 4.57 11.87
N ASN A 57 7.60 4.66 10.54
CA ASN A 57 6.29 4.70 9.90
C ASN A 57 5.60 3.34 10.10
N LEU A 58 4.59 3.26 10.96
CA LEU A 58 3.90 2.00 11.23
C LEU A 58 2.87 1.62 10.16
N ALA A 59 2.56 2.50 9.21
CA ALA A 59 1.53 2.26 8.20
C ALA A 59 1.85 1.05 7.31
N PHE A 60 3.13 0.73 7.07
CA PHE A 60 3.49 -0.49 6.33
C PHE A 60 3.18 -1.78 7.11
N TRP A 61 3.08 -1.71 8.44
CA TRP A 61 2.81 -2.85 9.32
C TRP A 61 1.34 -2.95 9.74
N ASN A 62 0.78 -1.86 10.24
CA ASN A 62 -0.58 -1.83 10.78
C ASN A 62 -1.62 -1.27 9.78
N GLY A 63 -1.19 -0.62 8.70
CA GLY A 63 -2.08 -0.01 7.71
C GLY A 63 -2.76 1.29 8.17
N TYR A 64 -2.38 1.85 9.31
CA TYR A 64 -2.99 3.05 9.88
C TYR A 64 -2.01 4.24 9.90
N LEU A 65 -2.53 5.40 9.55
CA LEU A 65 -1.88 6.71 9.66
C LEU A 65 -2.59 7.55 10.71
N THR A 66 -1.86 8.43 11.38
CA THR A 66 -2.47 9.45 12.24
C THR A 66 -3.23 10.47 11.41
N GLU A 67 -4.17 11.19 12.04
CA GLU A 67 -4.93 12.24 11.35
C GLU A 67 -4.03 13.37 10.82
N HIS A 68 -2.93 13.68 11.52
CA HIS A 68 -1.96 14.68 11.09
C HIS A 68 -1.21 14.24 9.83
N GLU A 69 -0.63 13.04 9.83
CA GLU A 69 0.07 12.48 8.66
C GLU A 69 -0.88 12.36 7.45
N MET A 70 -2.11 11.91 7.67
CA MET A 70 -3.15 11.89 6.64
C MET A 70 -3.52 13.28 6.11
N ALA A 71 -3.50 14.31 6.96
CA ALA A 71 -3.78 15.67 6.54
C ALA A 71 -2.63 16.26 5.69
N GLU A 72 -1.39 15.88 5.97
CA GLU A 72 -0.21 16.35 5.25
C GLU A 72 -0.01 15.60 3.93
N ASP A 73 -0.01 14.27 3.95
CA ASP A 73 0.31 13.45 2.78
C ASP A 73 -0.92 13.12 1.92
N HIS A 74 -2.11 13.07 2.53
CA HIS A 74 -3.33 12.52 1.92
C HIS A 74 -4.61 13.34 2.22
N ALA A 75 -4.52 14.67 2.18
CA ALA A 75 -5.60 15.57 2.59
C ALA A 75 -6.98 15.26 1.95
N LEU A 76 -7.00 14.95 0.65
CA LEU A 76 -8.23 14.63 -0.08
C LEU A 76 -8.88 13.32 0.41
N GLU A 77 -8.08 12.32 0.72
CA GLU A 77 -8.57 11.04 1.25
C GLU A 77 -9.13 11.21 2.67
N LEU A 78 -8.48 12.05 3.49
CA LEU A 78 -8.97 12.38 4.82
C LEU A 78 -10.35 13.05 4.78
N GLU A 79 -10.56 14.00 3.87
CA GLU A 79 -11.86 14.66 3.69
C GLU A 79 -12.95 13.67 3.25
N GLU A 80 -12.62 12.76 2.33
CA GLU A 80 -13.56 11.72 1.89
C GLU A 80 -13.91 10.74 3.03
N ILE A 81 -12.94 10.33 3.85
CA ILE A 81 -13.20 9.48 5.01
C ILE A 81 -14.07 10.20 6.03
N LYS A 82 -13.83 11.48 6.29
CA LYS A 82 -14.65 12.29 7.20
C LYS A 82 -16.09 12.43 6.72
N SER A 83 -16.29 12.75 5.44
CA SER A 83 -17.63 12.87 4.85
C SER A 83 -18.39 11.55 4.86
N ARG A 84 -17.73 10.43 4.53
CA ARG A 84 -18.32 9.08 4.63
C ARG A 84 -18.72 8.71 6.05
N LYS A 85 -17.89 9.02 7.05
CA LYS A 85 -18.22 8.80 8.47
C LYS A 85 -19.42 9.62 8.92
N LEU A 86 -19.50 10.89 8.51
CA LEU A 86 -20.64 11.77 8.78
C LEU A 86 -21.93 11.23 8.15
N ALA A 87 -21.88 10.81 6.88
CA ALA A 87 -23.03 10.24 6.18
C ALA A 87 -23.54 8.96 6.84
N LYS A 88 -22.62 8.07 7.27
CA LYS A 88 -22.98 6.83 7.96
C LYS A 88 -23.63 7.10 9.33
N GLY A 89 -23.04 8.00 10.13
CA GLY A 89 -23.61 8.39 11.42
C GLY A 89 -25.00 9.01 11.29
N MET A 90 -25.20 9.88 10.30
CA MET A 90 -26.52 10.45 10.00
C MET A 90 -27.55 9.38 9.64
N ASN A 91 -27.15 8.40 8.80
CA ASN A 91 -28.03 7.31 8.40
C ASN A 91 -28.42 6.42 9.59
N GLU A 92 -27.48 6.12 10.49
CA GLU A 92 -27.75 5.34 11.72
C GLU A 92 -28.74 6.07 12.64
N VAL A 93 -28.62 7.39 12.78
CA VAL A 93 -29.56 8.23 13.56
C VAL A 93 -30.95 8.20 12.94
N ILE A 94 -31.06 8.46 11.64
CA ILE A 94 -32.34 8.48 10.91
C ILE A 94 -33.04 7.13 11.02
N VAL A 95 -32.31 6.02 10.84
CA VAL A 95 -32.86 4.67 10.97
C VAL A 95 -33.32 4.41 12.41
N GLY A 96 -32.53 4.82 13.41
CA GLY A 96 -32.89 4.66 14.83
C GLY A 96 -34.10 5.50 15.27
N GLU A 97 -34.29 6.68 14.68
CA GLU A 97 -35.48 7.50 14.91
C GLU A 97 -36.71 6.88 14.24
N ALA A 98 -36.58 6.43 12.99
CA ALA A 98 -37.67 5.79 12.25
C ALA A 98 -38.13 4.47 12.90
N THR A 99 -37.23 3.68 13.46
CA THR A 99 -37.60 2.48 14.23
C THR A 99 -38.30 2.84 15.53
N ARG A 100 -37.76 3.79 16.30
CA ARG A 100 -38.37 4.26 17.57
C ARG A 100 -39.75 4.88 17.37
N GLU A 101 -39.98 5.55 16.24
CA GLU A 101 -41.29 6.11 15.88
C GLU A 101 -42.29 5.03 15.45
N ARG A 102 -41.85 4.00 14.71
CA ARG A 102 -42.69 2.82 14.43
C ARG A 102 -43.12 2.12 15.72
N ASP A 103 -42.17 1.83 16.61
CA ASP A 103 -42.43 1.13 17.86
C ASP A 103 -43.46 1.90 18.72
N ARG A 104 -43.33 3.24 18.77
CA ARG A 104 -44.30 4.11 19.47
C ARG A 104 -45.69 4.06 18.84
N ASN A 105 -45.78 4.02 17.52
CA ASN A 105 -47.05 3.93 16.80
C ASN A 105 -47.69 2.53 16.85
N GLU A 106 -46.91 1.49 17.17
CA GLU A 106 -47.40 0.12 17.36
C GLU A 106 -47.90 -0.11 18.79
N HIS A 107 -47.23 0.46 19.80
CA HIS A 107 -47.57 0.32 21.23
C HIS A 107 -48.59 1.35 21.76
N GLY A 108 -49.10 2.22 20.88
CA GLY A 108 -50.20 3.15 21.18
C GLY A 108 -51.51 2.74 20.52
N ARG A 109 -51.61 1.50 20.01
CA ARG A 109 -52.75 0.97 19.26
C ARG A 109 -53.51 -0.15 19.99
N ASP A 110 -53.04 -0.50 21.19
CA ASP A 110 -53.54 -1.46 22.17
C ASP A 110 -54.20 -0.77 23.38
#